data_AF-A0A7S1KH29-F1
#
_entry.id   AF-A0A7S1KH29-F1
#
_cell.length_a   1.000
_cell.length_b   1.000
_cell.length_c   1.000
_cell.angle_alpha   90.00
_cell.angle_beta   90.00
_cell.angle_gamma   90.00
#
_symmetry.space_group_name_H-M   'P 1'
#
loop_
_entity.id
_entity.type
_entity.pdbx_description
1 polymer ?
#
loop_
_entity_poly.entity_id
_entity_poly.type
_entity_poly.pdbx_seq_one_letter_code
_entity_poly.pdbx_strand_id
1 'polypeptide(L)'
;MDKGDKADGQKEGTEEDKEFRRILLNRCQESFEKYLKPPDNLNDLTGDDYTEAYFKYKNQMLGNIKFVGQLLIERILSAKLLFVCLDELWHYGEKQGKQGEAQFECVCTFLTTIGPVYDVAQDWNRRADLQQWFHKLEEKSRDENLGIRVRCLMKDVLDLRANGWRQVVKPGKVQGPSKLRDIHRQHVEEKGEDIVLSKTNLELRGLAPPSEGLLPTPSAAPEPPAADEWATVGGRKNKPAQQAAAAAAAASVWG
;
A
#
# COMPACT_ATOMS: atom_id res chain seq x y z
N MET A 1 10.73 42.17 -36.28
CA MET A 1 11.30 40.87 -35.88
C MET A 1 10.80 40.59 -34.49
N ASP A 2 9.89 39.62 -34.47
CA ASP A 2 9.30 38.96 -33.32
C ASP A 2 10.35 38.41 -32.35
N LYS A 3 10.08 38.52 -31.04
CA LYS A 3 10.51 37.57 -30.01
C LYS A 3 9.65 37.78 -28.77
N GLY A 4 8.48 37.16 -28.80
CA GLY A 4 7.71 36.81 -27.61
C GLY A 4 8.30 35.62 -26.84
N ASP A 5 8.03 35.66 -25.54
CA ASP A 5 7.66 34.57 -24.64
C ASP A 5 8.63 33.42 -24.30
N LYS A 6 8.91 33.31 -22.99
CA LYS A 6 8.27 32.30 -22.12
C LYS A 6 8.49 32.65 -20.65
N ALA A 7 7.46 33.19 -20.01
CA ALA A 7 7.33 33.20 -18.57
C ALA A 7 6.75 31.86 -18.11
N ASP A 8 7.46 31.14 -17.23
CA ASP A 8 6.96 29.96 -16.55
C ASP A 8 5.78 30.35 -15.63
N GLY A 9 4.57 30.03 -16.08
CA GLY A 9 3.33 30.24 -15.35
C GLY A 9 3.17 29.23 -14.24
N GLN A 10 3.58 29.59 -13.03
CA GLN A 10 3.12 28.93 -11.80
C GLN A 10 1.63 29.26 -11.63
N LYS A 11 0.73 28.30 -11.89
CA LYS A 11 -0.70 28.45 -11.58
C LYS A 11 -0.87 28.60 -10.06
N GLU A 12 -1.19 29.81 -9.60
CA GLU A 12 -1.64 30.04 -8.23
C GLU A 12 -2.96 29.27 -8.02
N GLY A 13 -2.95 28.31 -7.08
CA GLY A 13 -4.16 27.60 -6.67
C GLY A 13 -5.15 28.55 -6.01
N THR A 14 -6.44 28.25 -6.14
CA THR A 14 -7.52 29.06 -5.55
C THR A 14 -7.39 29.12 -4.03
N GLU A 15 -7.97 30.14 -3.38
CA GLU A 15 -7.98 30.21 -1.90
C GLU A 15 -8.64 28.96 -1.27
N GLU A 16 -9.66 28.40 -1.95
CA GLU A 16 -10.30 27.14 -1.57
C GLU A 16 -9.33 25.95 -1.64
N ASP A 17 -8.47 25.87 -2.66
CA ASP A 17 -7.44 24.82 -2.78
C ASP A 17 -6.40 24.93 -1.66
N LYS A 18 -6.00 26.16 -1.30
CA LYS A 18 -5.05 26.42 -0.22
C LYS A 18 -5.66 26.02 1.13
N GLU A 19 -6.91 26.38 1.37
CA GLU A 19 -7.64 25.98 2.58
C GLU A 19 -7.80 24.46 2.66
N PHE A 20 -8.21 23.80 1.58
CA PHE A 20 -8.33 22.34 1.55
C PHE A 20 -7.00 21.65 1.85
N ARG A 21 -5.90 22.08 1.21
CA ARG A 21 -4.55 21.53 1.48
C ARG A 21 -4.14 21.71 2.94
N ARG A 22 -4.44 22.86 3.53
CA ARG A 22 -4.18 23.15 4.95
C ARG A 22 -4.97 22.21 5.87
N ILE A 23 -6.27 22.06 5.63
CA ILE A 23 -7.13 21.17 6.42
C ILE A 23 -6.64 19.73 6.32
N LEU A 24 -6.32 19.28 5.10
CA LEU A 24 -5.83 17.92 4.88
C LEU A 24 -4.48 17.68 5.57
N LEU A 25 -3.56 18.65 5.48
CA LEU A 25 -2.27 18.57 6.16
C LEU A 25 -2.45 18.45 7.68
N ASN A 26 -3.26 19.34 8.27
CA ASN A 26 -3.57 19.30 9.70
C ASN A 26 -4.16 17.95 10.11
N ARG A 27 -5.08 17.41 9.30
CA ARG A 27 -5.71 16.13 9.60
C ARG A 27 -4.77 14.94 9.46
N CYS A 28 -3.85 14.99 8.50
CA CYS A 28 -2.79 14.00 8.34
C CYS A 28 -1.84 14.01 9.54
N GLN A 29 -1.44 15.20 9.99
CA GLN A 29 -0.59 15.37 11.15
C GLN A 29 -1.26 14.83 12.42
N GLU A 30 -2.50 15.25 12.72
CA GLU A 30 -3.27 14.75 13.86
C GLU A 30 -3.38 13.21 13.85
N SER A 31 -3.64 12.63 12.68
CA SER A 31 -3.75 11.18 12.54
C SER A 31 -2.40 10.49 12.73
N PHE A 32 -1.33 11.05 12.16
CA PHE A 32 0.02 10.53 12.33
C PHE A 32 0.45 10.52 13.79
N GLU A 33 0.35 11.65 14.48
CA GLU A 33 0.74 11.78 15.88
C GLU A 33 -0.09 10.86 16.79
N LYS A 34 -1.40 10.76 16.53
CA LYS A 34 -2.30 9.87 17.28
C LYS A 34 -1.92 8.40 17.17
N TYR A 35 -1.54 7.95 15.97
CA TYR A 35 -1.24 6.55 15.72
C TYR A 35 0.25 6.19 15.86
N LEU A 36 1.13 7.17 16.07
CA LEU A 36 2.55 6.94 16.31
C LEU A 36 2.81 6.26 17.67
N LYS A 37 1.94 6.54 18.65
CA LYS A 37 2.05 6.08 20.04
C LYS A 37 0.95 5.05 20.36
N PRO A 38 1.24 3.99 21.10
CA PRO A 38 0.21 3.09 21.60
C PRO A 38 -0.76 3.86 22.51
N PRO A 39 -2.04 3.44 22.56
CA PRO A 39 -3.02 4.03 23.48
C PRO A 39 -2.55 3.89 24.94
N ASP A 40 -2.78 4.92 25.76
CA ASP A 40 -2.33 4.92 27.17
C ASP A 40 -2.91 3.73 27.97
N ASN A 41 -4.18 3.39 27.68
CA ASN A 41 -4.88 2.27 28.32
C ASN A 41 -4.43 0.88 27.84
N LEU A 42 -3.50 0.80 26.89
CA LEU A 42 -3.04 -0.48 26.36
C LEU A 42 -2.31 -1.30 27.43
N ASN A 43 -1.54 -0.64 28.30
CA ASN A 43 -0.79 -1.30 29.37
C ASN A 43 -1.68 -1.80 30.51
N ASP A 44 -2.92 -1.31 30.60
CA ASP A 44 -3.89 -1.73 31.62
C ASP A 44 -4.62 -3.02 31.23
N LEU A 45 -4.52 -3.43 29.96
CA LEU A 45 -5.12 -4.66 29.43
C LEU A 45 -4.19 -5.86 29.62
N THR A 46 -4.76 -7.05 29.71
CA THR A 46 -3.99 -8.31 29.82
C THR A 46 -4.57 -9.40 28.92
N GLY A 47 -3.77 -10.43 28.65
CA GLY A 47 -4.21 -11.60 27.89
C GLY A 47 -4.71 -11.28 26.47
N ASP A 48 -5.90 -11.79 26.14
CA ASP A 48 -6.51 -11.65 24.83
C ASP A 48 -6.91 -10.20 24.52
N ASP A 49 -7.40 -9.45 25.51
CA ASP A 49 -7.81 -8.05 25.35
C ASP A 49 -6.60 -7.16 24.99
N TYR A 50 -5.46 -7.38 25.63
CA TYR A 50 -4.20 -6.70 25.28
C TYR A 50 -3.80 -6.99 23.83
N THR A 51 -3.86 -8.27 23.46
CA THR A 51 -3.44 -8.74 22.15
C THR A 51 -4.31 -8.14 21.05
N GLU A 52 -5.63 -8.17 21.21
CA GLU A 52 -6.58 -7.56 20.27
C GLU A 52 -6.36 -6.05 20.16
N ALA A 53 -6.25 -5.35 21.28
CA ALA A 53 -6.04 -3.90 21.29
C ALA A 53 -4.72 -3.50 20.62
N TYR A 54 -3.63 -4.26 20.88
CA TYR A 54 -2.33 -4.04 20.26
C TYR A 54 -2.38 -4.26 18.74
N PHE A 55 -2.99 -5.36 18.28
CA PHE A 55 -3.15 -5.62 16.85
C PHE A 55 -3.99 -4.54 16.16
N LYS A 56 -5.07 -4.10 16.79
CA LYS A 56 -5.92 -3.02 16.28
C LYS A 56 -5.14 -1.72 16.16
N TYR A 57 -4.41 -1.33 17.19
CA TYR A 57 -3.52 -0.17 17.18
C TYR A 57 -2.50 -0.26 16.05
N LYS A 58 -1.75 -1.37 15.99
CA LYS A 58 -0.72 -1.59 14.97
C LYS A 58 -1.27 -1.52 13.55
N ASN A 59 -2.44 -2.13 13.31
CA ASN A 59 -3.10 -2.09 11.99
C ASN A 59 -3.55 -0.68 11.62
N GLN A 60 -4.04 0.11 12.59
CA GLN A 60 -4.39 1.52 12.37
C GLN A 60 -3.15 2.35 12.01
N MET A 61 -2.05 2.17 12.74
CA MET A 61 -0.77 2.83 12.45
C MET A 61 -0.26 2.47 11.04
N LEU A 62 -0.22 1.18 10.69
CA LEU A 62 0.21 0.73 9.36
C LEU A 62 -0.69 1.27 8.24
N GLY A 63 -2.01 1.25 8.45
CA GLY A 63 -2.98 1.81 7.51
C GLY A 63 -2.77 3.31 7.28
N ASN A 64 -2.57 4.07 8.36
CA ASN A 64 -2.32 5.50 8.31
C ASN A 64 -1.03 5.82 7.53
N ILE A 65 0.05 5.08 7.80
CA ILE A 65 1.33 5.25 7.10
C ILE A 65 1.22 4.96 5.60
N LYS A 66 0.50 3.90 5.22
CA LYS A 66 0.22 3.61 3.80
C LYS A 66 -0.56 4.75 3.14
N PHE A 67 -1.58 5.26 3.82
CA PHE A 67 -2.40 6.36 3.32
C PHE A 67 -1.58 7.64 3.12
N VAL A 68 -0.77 8.05 4.12
CA VAL A 68 0.15 9.18 3.99
C VAL A 68 1.12 8.99 2.82
N GLY A 69 1.63 7.76 2.64
CA GLY A 69 2.45 7.40 1.49
C GLY A 69 1.75 7.65 0.15
N GLN A 70 0.48 7.27 0.02
CA GLN A 70 -0.32 7.54 -1.19
C GLN A 70 -0.50 9.04 -1.44
N LEU A 71 -0.80 9.82 -0.40
CA LEU A 71 -0.96 11.27 -0.54
C LEU A 71 0.33 11.98 -0.98
N LEU A 72 1.50 11.45 -0.59
CA LEU A 72 2.80 11.93 -1.06
C LEU A 72 3.04 11.57 -2.52
N ILE A 73 2.63 10.39 -2.96
CA ILE A 73 2.76 9.95 -4.36
C ILE A 73 1.89 10.83 -5.26
N GLU A 74 0.64 11.09 -4.85
CA GLU A 74 -0.32 11.95 -5.54
C GLU A 74 0.04 13.44 -5.47
N ARG A 75 1.17 13.81 -4.85
CA ARG A 75 1.66 15.20 -4.69
C ARG A 75 0.66 16.14 -3.99
N ILE A 76 -0.27 15.55 -3.24
CA ILE A 76 -1.21 16.30 -2.40
C ILE A 76 -0.46 16.84 -1.18
N LEU A 77 0.41 16.01 -0.60
CA LEU A 77 1.36 16.38 0.44
C LEU A 77 2.73 16.72 -0.14
N SER A 78 3.42 17.65 0.53
CA SER A 78 4.78 18.05 0.14
C SER A 78 5.77 16.91 0.38
N ALA A 79 6.70 16.72 -0.54
CA ALA A 79 7.78 15.76 -0.42
C ALA A 79 8.70 16.00 0.81
N LYS A 80 8.64 17.19 1.43
CA LYS A 80 9.34 17.46 2.71
C LYS A 80 8.83 16.56 3.84
N LEU A 81 7.53 16.29 3.86
CA LEU A 81 6.87 15.50 4.92
C LEU A 81 7.29 14.03 4.90
N LEU A 82 7.80 13.55 3.77
CA LEU A 82 8.37 12.21 3.65
C LEU A 82 9.45 11.98 4.71
N PHE A 83 10.41 12.91 4.80
CA PHE A 83 11.54 12.78 5.72
C PHE A 83 11.11 13.01 7.17
N VAL A 84 10.17 13.94 7.40
CA VAL A 84 9.57 14.15 8.72
C VAL A 84 8.92 12.87 9.25
N CYS A 85 8.09 12.21 8.44
CA CYS A 85 7.47 10.94 8.83
C CYS A 85 8.51 9.84 9.09
N LEU A 86 9.57 9.75 8.28
CA LEU A 86 10.65 8.78 8.48
C LEU A 86 11.40 9.05 9.79
N ASP A 87 11.77 10.30 10.06
CA ASP A 87 12.44 10.70 11.29
C ASP A 87 11.57 10.40 12.50
N GLU A 88 10.30 10.81 12.52
CA GLU A 88 9.42 10.58 13.66
C GLU A 88 9.23 9.08 13.96
N LEU A 89 8.99 8.25 12.93
CA LEU A 89 8.88 6.79 13.08
C LEU A 89 10.19 6.20 13.62
N TRP A 90 11.32 6.62 13.07
CA TRP A 90 12.64 6.10 13.44
C TRP A 90 13.00 6.41 14.88
N HIS A 91 12.94 7.70 15.26
CA HIS A 91 13.30 8.14 16.61
C HIS A 91 12.38 7.53 17.67
N TYR A 92 11.08 7.39 17.37
CA TYR A 92 10.17 6.71 18.27
C TYR A 92 10.52 5.23 18.42
N GLY A 93 10.78 4.52 17.32
CA GLY A 93 11.18 3.12 17.33
C GLY A 93 12.46 2.90 18.15
N GLU A 94 13.48 3.73 17.96
CA GLU A 94 14.72 3.65 18.73
C GLU A 94 14.51 3.90 20.22
N LYS A 95 13.70 4.90 20.57
CA LYS A 95 13.39 5.23 21.97
C LYS A 95 12.70 4.08 22.72
N GLN A 96 11.90 3.27 22.03
CA GLN A 96 11.16 2.15 22.64
C GLN A 96 11.95 0.83 22.67
N GLY A 97 13.14 0.77 22.08
CA GLY A 97 13.96 -0.44 22.02
C GLY A 97 13.19 -1.62 21.41
N LYS A 98 13.09 -2.74 22.15
CA LYS A 98 12.36 -3.94 21.69
C LYS A 98 10.86 -3.72 21.47
N GLN A 99 10.26 -2.73 22.13
CA GLN A 99 8.83 -2.40 21.94
C GLN A 99 8.60 -1.48 20.74
N GLY A 100 9.67 -1.00 20.08
CA GLY A 100 9.63 -0.12 18.91
C GLY A 100 9.54 -0.83 17.56
N GLU A 101 9.41 -2.16 17.55
CA GLU A 101 9.40 -2.96 16.31
C GLU A 101 8.26 -2.59 15.35
N ALA A 102 7.12 -2.18 15.89
CA ALA A 102 5.97 -1.77 15.08
C ALA A 102 6.27 -0.52 14.23
N GLN A 103 7.06 0.42 14.77
CA GLN A 103 7.47 1.63 14.06
C GLN A 103 8.48 1.31 12.95
N PHE A 104 9.43 0.39 13.19
CA PHE A 104 10.34 -0.07 12.14
C PHE A 104 9.60 -0.81 11.01
N GLU A 105 8.55 -1.57 11.32
CA GLU A 105 7.67 -2.15 10.30
C GLU A 105 6.93 -1.08 9.49
N CYS A 106 6.48 -0.01 10.15
CA CYS A 106 5.93 1.17 9.48
C CYS A 106 6.95 1.85 8.57
N VAL A 107 8.21 2.02 8.99
CA VAL A 107 9.30 2.56 8.13
C VAL A 107 9.47 1.70 6.88
N CYS A 108 9.58 0.37 7.05
CA CYS A 108 9.71 -0.55 5.91
C CYS A 108 8.51 -0.44 4.95
N THR A 109 7.30 -0.40 5.50
CA THR A 109 6.06 -0.25 4.74
C THR A 109 6.00 1.08 4.00
N PHE A 110 6.42 2.16 4.64
CA PHE A 110 6.44 3.50 4.07
C PHE A 110 7.41 3.56 2.90
N LEU A 111 8.67 3.14 3.11
CA LEU A 111 9.71 3.08 2.07
C LEU A 111 9.28 2.20 0.89
N THR A 112 8.62 1.07 1.14
CA THR A 112 8.05 0.21 0.08
C THR A 112 6.99 0.94 -0.74
N THR A 113 6.18 1.79 -0.09
CA THR A 113 5.08 2.52 -0.73
C THR A 113 5.63 3.65 -1.61
N ILE A 114 6.53 4.48 -1.07
CA ILE A 114 7.03 5.68 -1.75
C ILE A 114 8.22 5.42 -2.69
N GLY A 115 9.00 4.37 -2.44
CA GLY A 115 10.23 4.03 -3.15
C GLY A 115 10.10 4.00 -4.67
N PRO A 116 9.09 3.31 -5.25
CA PRO A 116 8.91 3.24 -6.71
C PRO A 116 8.79 4.60 -7.41
N VAL A 117 8.31 5.62 -6.69
CA VAL A 117 8.07 6.97 -7.24
C VAL A 117 9.24 7.90 -6.94
N TYR A 118 9.77 7.84 -5.72
CA TYR A 118 10.75 8.80 -5.22
C TYR A 118 12.22 8.37 -5.44
N ASP A 119 12.51 7.07 -5.47
CA ASP A 119 13.88 6.57 -5.65
C ASP A 119 14.24 6.31 -7.12
N VAL A 120 13.25 6.14 -7.99
CA VAL A 120 13.45 5.97 -9.45
C VAL A 120 13.62 7.31 -10.16
N ALA A 121 12.96 8.37 -9.67
CA ALA A 121 13.02 9.69 -10.28
C ALA A 121 14.43 10.28 -10.22
N GLN A 122 15.16 10.24 -11.35
CA GLN A 122 16.52 10.78 -11.44
C GLN A 122 16.58 12.29 -11.18
N ASP A 123 15.52 13.02 -11.51
CA ASP A 123 15.48 14.48 -11.40
C ASP A 123 15.02 14.99 -10.02
N TRP A 124 14.69 14.10 -9.07
CA TRP A 124 14.31 14.52 -7.73
C TRP A 124 15.54 14.85 -6.89
N ASN A 125 15.74 16.16 -6.63
CA ASN A 125 16.90 16.70 -5.91
C ASN A 125 17.14 16.15 -4.50
N ARG A 126 16.14 15.52 -3.86
CA ARG A 126 16.26 14.92 -2.52
C ARG A 126 16.54 13.41 -2.55
N ARG A 127 16.78 12.82 -3.72
CA ARG A 127 17.09 11.38 -3.85
C ARG A 127 18.31 10.96 -3.03
N ALA A 128 19.33 11.82 -2.94
CA ALA A 128 20.52 11.57 -2.13
C ALA A 128 20.20 11.44 -0.63
N ASP A 129 19.21 12.18 -0.12
CA ASP A 129 18.76 12.05 1.27
C ASP A 129 18.00 10.74 1.47
N LEU A 130 17.19 10.33 0.50
CA LEU A 130 16.50 9.04 0.53
C LEU A 130 17.50 7.86 0.47
N GLN A 131 18.58 7.99 -0.29
CA GLN A 131 19.70 7.03 -0.29
C GLN A 131 20.30 6.85 1.11
N GLN A 132 20.49 7.94 1.86
CA GLN A 132 21.00 7.85 3.25
C GLN A 132 20.06 7.07 4.15
N TRP A 133 18.74 7.19 3.96
CA TRP A 133 17.77 6.37 4.68
C TRP A 133 17.89 4.88 4.40
N PHE A 134 18.16 4.48 3.16
CA PHE A 134 18.43 3.08 2.85
C PHE A 134 19.73 2.57 3.48
N HIS A 135 20.76 3.41 3.58
CA HIS A 135 21.98 3.05 4.33
C HIS A 135 21.69 2.87 5.83
N LYS A 136 20.95 3.79 6.46
CA LYS A 136 20.49 3.63 7.84
C LYS A 136 19.69 2.34 8.04
N LEU A 137 18.79 2.02 7.09
CA LEU A 137 18.00 0.80 7.11
C LEU A 137 18.88 -0.46 7.01
N GLU A 138 19.90 -0.44 6.16
CA GLU A 138 20.86 -1.52 6.01
C GLU A 138 21.66 -1.77 7.30
N GLU A 139 22.19 -0.73 7.91
CA GLU A 139 22.90 -0.83 9.19
C GLU A 139 22.00 -1.40 10.28
N LYS A 140 20.78 -0.87 10.40
CA LYS A 140 19.80 -1.30 11.40
C LYS A 140 19.30 -2.72 11.17
N SER A 141 19.27 -3.20 9.93
CA SER A 141 18.89 -4.58 9.60
C SER A 141 19.86 -5.63 10.17
N ARG A 142 21.05 -5.21 10.63
CA ARG A 142 22.07 -6.07 11.26
C ARG A 142 22.00 -6.04 12.79
N ASP A 143 21.15 -5.19 13.38
CA ASP A 143 20.99 -5.05 14.83
C ASP A 143 20.34 -6.30 15.43
N GLU A 144 21.09 -7.04 16.23
CA GLU A 144 20.63 -8.27 16.89
C GLU A 144 19.55 -8.02 17.95
N ASN A 145 19.40 -6.78 18.42
CA ASN A 145 18.38 -6.41 19.40
C ASN A 145 16.95 -6.39 18.82
N LEU A 146 16.83 -6.30 17.50
CA LEU A 146 15.55 -6.36 16.80
C LEU A 146 15.06 -7.80 16.64
N GLY A 147 13.76 -8.00 16.48
CA GLY A 147 13.18 -9.27 16.08
C GLY A 147 13.64 -9.67 14.67
N ILE A 148 13.84 -10.98 14.47
CA ILE A 148 14.22 -11.55 13.16
C ILE A 148 13.24 -11.09 12.07
N ARG A 149 11.94 -11.04 12.38
CA ARG A 149 10.89 -10.60 11.46
C ARG A 149 11.15 -9.20 10.91
N VAL A 150 11.48 -8.23 11.77
CA VAL A 150 11.74 -6.83 11.39
C VAL A 150 13.03 -6.73 10.58
N ARG A 151 14.11 -7.43 11.00
CA ARG A 151 15.33 -7.51 10.19
C ARG A 151 15.09 -8.06 8.80
N CYS A 152 14.26 -9.10 8.67
CA CYS A 152 13.88 -9.64 7.38
C CYS A 152 13.08 -8.63 6.56
N LEU A 153 12.14 -7.91 7.17
CA LEU A 153 11.41 -6.84 6.46
C LEU A 153 12.34 -5.76 5.92
N MET A 154 13.33 -5.32 6.71
CA MET A 154 14.30 -4.34 6.26
C MET A 154 15.10 -4.85 5.06
N LYS A 155 15.55 -6.11 5.09
CA LYS A 155 16.23 -6.76 3.96
C LYS A 155 15.32 -6.89 2.75
N ASP A 156 14.06 -7.27 2.93
CA ASP A 156 13.08 -7.37 1.84
C ASP A 156 12.92 -6.02 1.11
N VAL A 157 12.95 -4.88 1.83
CA VAL A 157 12.89 -3.55 1.23
C VAL A 157 14.17 -3.23 0.43
N LEU A 158 15.34 -3.57 0.97
CA LEU A 158 16.64 -3.36 0.30
C LEU A 158 16.75 -4.23 -0.96
N ASP A 159 16.30 -5.47 -0.91
CA ASP A 159 16.26 -6.38 -2.05
C ASP A 159 15.26 -5.91 -3.11
N LEU A 160 14.08 -5.43 -2.69
CA LEU A 160 13.09 -4.83 -3.59
C LEU A 160 13.68 -3.62 -4.33
N ARG A 161 14.43 -2.78 -3.61
CA ARG A 161 15.12 -1.63 -4.18
C ARG A 161 16.22 -2.04 -5.16
N ALA A 162 17.06 -3.02 -4.80
CA ALA A 162 18.11 -3.54 -5.67
C ALA A 162 17.55 -4.12 -6.98
N ASN A 163 16.35 -4.68 -6.94
CA ASN A 163 15.60 -5.16 -8.11
C ASN A 163 14.88 -4.04 -8.89
N GLY A 164 15.14 -2.77 -8.59
CA GLY A 164 14.53 -1.62 -9.26
C GLY A 164 13.04 -1.46 -8.95
N TRP A 165 12.62 -1.79 -7.72
CA TRP A 165 11.24 -1.71 -7.25
C TRP A 165 10.25 -2.63 -7.97
N ARG A 166 10.74 -3.57 -8.79
CA ARG A 166 9.91 -4.61 -9.39
C ARG A 166 9.57 -5.67 -8.34
N GLN A 167 8.29 -5.91 -8.12
CA GLN A 167 7.86 -6.99 -7.24
C GLN A 167 8.26 -8.33 -7.86
N VAL A 168 9.11 -9.08 -7.19
CA VAL A 168 9.40 -10.47 -7.55
C VAL A 168 8.15 -11.28 -7.25
N VAL A 169 7.35 -11.54 -8.29
CA VAL A 169 6.23 -12.49 -8.18
C VAL A 169 6.86 -13.85 -7.94
N LYS A 170 6.85 -14.31 -6.69
CA LYS A 170 7.24 -15.69 -6.37
C LYS A 170 6.31 -16.60 -7.18
N PRO A 171 6.84 -17.49 -8.04
CA PRO A 171 5.99 -18.41 -8.79
C PRO A 171 5.15 -19.22 -7.78
N GLY A 172 3.82 -19.08 -7.84
CA GLY A 172 2.87 -19.74 -6.93
C GLY A 172 2.05 -18.82 -6.03
N LYS A 173 2.30 -17.50 -5.99
CA LYS A 173 1.38 -16.56 -5.31
C LYS A 173 0.28 -16.16 -6.28
N VAL A 174 -0.91 -16.76 -6.13
CA VAL A 174 -2.11 -16.41 -6.91
C VAL A 174 -2.40 -14.93 -6.66
N GLN A 175 -2.14 -14.09 -7.67
CA GLN A 175 -2.71 -12.74 -7.69
C GLN A 175 -4.23 -12.90 -7.59
N GLY A 176 -4.88 -12.07 -6.76
CA GLY A 176 -6.34 -12.05 -6.67
C GLY A 176 -7.00 -11.92 -8.05
N PRO A 177 -8.34 -12.05 -8.15
CA PRO A 177 -9.02 -12.19 -9.44
C PRO A 177 -8.59 -11.10 -10.43
N SER A 178 -7.73 -11.47 -11.37
CA SER A 178 -7.26 -10.63 -12.45
C SER A 178 -8.10 -10.94 -13.68
N LYS A 179 -8.36 -9.94 -14.52
CA LYS A 179 -9.10 -10.19 -15.77
C LYS A 179 -8.22 -11.03 -16.68
N LEU A 180 -8.82 -11.99 -17.38
CA LEU A 180 -8.12 -12.89 -18.30
C LEU A 180 -7.24 -12.13 -19.32
N ARG A 181 -7.67 -10.93 -19.74
CA ARG A 181 -6.93 -10.04 -20.65
C ARG A 181 -5.61 -9.53 -20.05
N ASP A 182 -5.58 -9.29 -18.76
CA ASP A 182 -4.41 -8.76 -18.05
C ASP A 182 -3.36 -9.86 -17.85
N ILE A 183 -3.82 -11.09 -17.62
CA ILE A 183 -2.98 -12.30 -17.57
C ILE A 183 -2.34 -12.58 -18.94
N HIS A 184 -3.11 -12.46 -20.02
CA HIS A 184 -2.61 -12.69 -21.38
C HIS A 184 -1.51 -11.68 -21.75
N ARG A 185 -1.75 -10.40 -21.45
CA ARG A 185 -0.78 -9.33 -21.69
C ARG A 185 0.51 -9.54 -20.91
N GLN A 186 0.43 -9.89 -19.62
CA GLN A 186 1.60 -10.20 -18.81
C GLN A 186 2.38 -11.40 -19.38
N HIS A 187 1.69 -12.43 -19.87
CA HIS A 187 2.35 -13.60 -20.45
C HIS A 187 3.09 -13.28 -21.76
N VAL A 188 2.46 -12.51 -22.64
CA VAL A 188 3.08 -12.03 -23.89
C VAL A 188 4.30 -11.16 -23.57
N GLU A 189 4.22 -10.29 -22.58
CA GLU A 189 5.32 -9.42 -22.16
C GLU A 189 6.48 -10.19 -21.51
N GLU A 190 6.19 -11.21 -20.70
CA GLU A 190 7.22 -11.98 -19.99
C GLU A 190 7.87 -13.08 -20.84
N LYS A 191 7.13 -13.69 -21.77
CA LYS A 191 7.61 -14.85 -22.54
C LYS A 191 7.72 -14.60 -24.04
N GLY A 192 7.20 -13.49 -24.56
CA GLY A 192 7.18 -13.22 -26.01
C GLY A 192 6.29 -14.19 -26.80
N GLU A 193 5.48 -14.99 -26.12
CA GLU A 193 4.60 -16.00 -26.70
C GLU A 193 3.16 -15.68 -26.32
N ASP A 194 2.29 -15.60 -27.33
CA ASP A 194 0.85 -15.51 -27.10
C ASP A 194 0.34 -16.89 -26.66
N ILE A 195 -0.43 -16.97 -25.56
CA ILE A 195 -1.09 -18.23 -25.21
C ILE A 195 -2.26 -18.38 -26.18
N VAL A 196 -1.97 -18.82 -27.39
CA VAL A 196 -3.02 -19.17 -28.32
C VAL A 196 -3.70 -20.42 -27.74
N LEU A 197 -4.91 -20.25 -27.20
CA LEU A 197 -5.85 -21.34 -26.93
C LEU A 197 -6.35 -21.91 -28.27
N SER A 198 -5.45 -22.25 -29.18
CA SER A 198 -5.76 -22.86 -30.47
C SER A 198 -5.15 -24.25 -30.52
N LYS A 199 -5.69 -25.14 -29.68
CA LYS A 199 -6.08 -26.48 -30.13
C LYS A 199 -7.37 -26.80 -29.39
N THR A 200 -8.47 -26.89 -30.13
CA THR A 200 -9.67 -27.49 -29.54
C THR A 200 -9.35 -28.95 -29.20
N ASN A 201 -10.00 -29.51 -28.19
CA ASN A 201 -9.85 -30.93 -27.80
C ASN A 201 -10.04 -31.91 -28.99
N LEU A 202 -10.66 -31.42 -30.08
CA LEU A 202 -10.88 -32.13 -31.33
C LEU A 202 -9.57 -32.44 -32.09
N GLU A 203 -8.58 -31.55 -32.06
CA GLU A 203 -7.31 -31.73 -32.78
C GLU A 203 -6.34 -32.69 -32.07
N LEU A 204 -6.44 -32.82 -30.74
CA LEU A 204 -5.60 -33.75 -29.97
C LEU A 204 -5.95 -35.23 -30.20
N ARG A 205 -7.17 -35.53 -30.68
CA ARG A 205 -7.66 -36.91 -30.89
C ARG A 205 -7.48 -37.43 -32.31
N GLY A 206 -6.91 -36.64 -33.23
CA GLY A 206 -6.62 -37.08 -34.60
C GLY A 206 -7.85 -37.47 -35.43
N LEU A 207 -9.04 -36.96 -35.09
CA LEU A 207 -10.26 -37.22 -35.85
C LEU A 207 -10.48 -36.10 -36.87
N ALA A 208 -10.71 -36.47 -38.13
CA ALA A 208 -11.01 -35.53 -39.20
C ALA A 208 -12.26 -34.70 -38.89
N PRO A 209 -12.33 -33.43 -39.35
CA PRO A 209 -13.53 -32.61 -39.17
C PRO A 209 -14.73 -33.29 -39.88
N PRO A 210 -15.92 -33.28 -39.28
CA PRO A 210 -17.09 -33.80 -39.97
C PRO A 210 -17.42 -32.92 -41.17
N SER A 211 -17.70 -33.55 -42.31
CA SER A 211 -18.17 -32.91 -43.53
C SER A 211 -19.44 -32.10 -43.26
N GLU A 212 -19.52 -30.89 -43.82
CA GLU A 212 -20.70 -30.03 -43.78
C GLU A 212 -21.98 -30.79 -44.20
N GLY A 213 -22.92 -30.93 -43.27
CA GLY A 213 -24.22 -31.51 -43.55
C GLY A 213 -24.97 -31.89 -42.29
N LEU A 214 -26.11 -31.21 -42.07
CA LEU A 214 -27.11 -31.39 -41.01
C LEU A 214 -26.80 -30.76 -39.64
N LEU A 215 -27.29 -29.53 -39.47
CA LEU A 215 -27.69 -29.01 -38.16
C LEU A 215 -29.04 -29.62 -37.77
N PRO A 216 -29.19 -30.26 -36.59
CA PRO A 216 -30.47 -30.32 -35.90
C PRO A 216 -30.67 -29.02 -35.11
N THR A 217 -31.91 -28.53 -35.09
CA THR A 217 -32.33 -27.34 -34.34
C THR A 217 -32.12 -27.51 -32.83
N PRO A 218 -31.90 -26.41 -32.06
CA PRO A 218 -31.73 -26.49 -30.62
C PRO A 218 -33.04 -26.91 -29.93
N SER A 219 -32.99 -28.03 -29.21
CA SER A 219 -34.02 -28.45 -28.26
C SER A 219 -33.96 -27.57 -27.01
N ALA A 220 -35.13 -27.16 -26.52
CA ALA A 220 -35.34 -26.15 -25.49
C ALA A 220 -34.59 -26.43 -24.17
N ALA A 221 -34.08 -25.36 -23.55
CA ALA A 221 -33.45 -25.38 -22.25
C ALA A 221 -34.49 -25.66 -21.13
N PRO A 222 -34.19 -26.51 -20.13
CA PRO A 222 -35.01 -26.62 -18.94
C PRO A 222 -34.80 -25.39 -18.03
N GLU A 223 -35.89 -24.89 -17.44
CA GLU A 223 -35.91 -23.73 -16.56
C GLU A 223 -35.10 -23.94 -15.26
N PRO A 224 -34.52 -22.87 -14.67
CA PRO A 224 -33.80 -22.95 -13.41
C PRO A 224 -34.77 -23.09 -12.21
N PRO A 225 -34.49 -23.97 -11.24
CA PRO A 225 -35.25 -24.02 -9.99
C PRO A 225 -35.04 -22.77 -9.13
N ALA A 226 -36.10 -22.43 -8.39
CA ALA A 226 -36.25 -21.23 -7.58
C ALA A 226 -35.14 -21.01 -6.55
N ALA A 227 -34.80 -19.73 -6.36
CA ALA A 227 -33.95 -19.23 -5.29
C ALA A 227 -34.70 -19.29 -3.95
N ASP A 228 -34.10 -19.94 -2.94
CA ASP A 228 -34.19 -19.58 -1.51
C ASP A 228 -33.54 -20.68 -0.66
N GLU A 229 -32.24 -20.56 -0.32
CA GLU A 229 -31.70 -21.27 0.87
C GLU A 229 -30.29 -20.81 1.32
N TRP A 230 -30.08 -19.53 1.62
CA TRP A 230 -28.98 -19.11 2.52
C TRP A 230 -29.41 -17.90 3.36
N ALA A 231 -30.29 -18.12 4.35
CA ALA A 231 -30.56 -17.13 5.40
C ALA A 231 -29.39 -17.11 6.40
N THR A 232 -28.62 -16.02 6.44
CA THR A 232 -27.60 -15.79 7.48
C THR A 232 -28.18 -14.94 8.61
N VAL A 233 -28.14 -15.52 9.81
CA VAL A 233 -28.54 -14.94 11.09
C VAL A 233 -27.67 -13.75 11.50
N GLY A 234 -28.31 -12.71 12.04
CA GLY A 234 -27.73 -11.95 13.16
C GLY A 234 -27.27 -10.52 12.86
N GLY A 235 -28.22 -9.59 12.75
CA GLY A 235 -27.93 -8.17 12.93
C GLY A 235 -27.69 -7.81 14.40
N ARG A 236 -26.58 -7.11 14.69
CA ARG A 236 -26.44 -6.27 15.89
C ARG A 236 -25.93 -4.89 15.48
N LYS A 237 -26.79 -3.89 15.72
CA LYS A 237 -26.56 -2.46 15.55
C LYS A 237 -25.59 -1.97 16.64
N ASN A 238 -24.55 -1.22 16.28
CA ASN A 238 -23.79 -0.42 17.25
C ASN A 238 -23.98 1.07 16.95
N LYS A 239 -24.40 1.83 17.96
CA LYS A 239 -24.46 3.30 17.96
C LYS A 239 -23.06 3.88 18.27
N PRO A 240 -22.72 5.08 17.79
CA PRO A 240 -21.44 5.70 18.07
C PRO A 240 -21.39 6.31 19.48
N ALA A 241 -20.21 6.18 20.10
CA ALA A 241 -19.84 6.79 21.37
C ALA A 241 -19.49 8.27 21.18
N GLN A 242 -19.87 9.07 22.17
CA GLN A 242 -19.57 10.48 22.29
C GLN A 242 -18.70 10.66 23.52
N GLN A 243 -17.44 11.07 23.36
CA GLN A 243 -16.77 11.96 24.30
C GLN A 243 -15.44 12.46 23.74
N ALA A 244 -15.19 13.72 24.04
CA ALA A 244 -14.12 14.56 23.54
C ALA A 244 -13.17 14.97 24.68
N ALA A 245 -12.03 15.50 24.24
CA ALA A 245 -11.12 16.43 24.89
C ALA A 245 -10.04 15.90 25.86
N ALA A 246 -8.78 15.98 25.40
CA ALA A 246 -7.67 16.80 25.93
C ALA A 246 -6.31 16.13 25.61
N ALA A 247 -5.17 16.77 25.43
CA ALA A 247 -4.77 18.09 24.93
C ALA A 247 -3.23 18.03 24.71
N ALA A 248 -2.77 18.74 23.65
CA ALA A 248 -1.48 19.40 23.44
C ALA A 248 -0.17 18.89 24.08
N ALA A 249 0.79 18.49 23.22
CA ALA A 249 2.14 19.07 23.17
C ALA A 249 2.96 18.46 21.99
N ALA A 250 3.21 19.25 20.93
CA ALA A 250 4.41 19.26 20.07
C ALA A 250 4.16 19.99 18.72
N ALA A 251 3.65 21.22 18.78
CA ALA A 251 3.58 22.08 17.60
C ALA A 251 4.96 22.68 17.31
N SER A 252 5.81 21.97 16.55
CA SER A 252 7.00 22.57 15.90
C SER A 252 7.58 21.74 14.74
N VAL A 253 6.97 20.61 14.34
CA VAL A 253 7.62 19.68 13.38
C VAL A 253 7.08 19.81 11.94
N TRP A 254 5.87 20.37 11.77
CA TRP A 254 5.17 20.42 10.48
C TRP A 254 4.90 21.84 9.94
N GLY A 255 5.51 22.86 10.57
CA GLY A 255 5.40 24.28 10.18
C GLY A 255 6.30 24.69 9.03
#